data_AF-A0A0F8UDU5-F1
#
_entry.id   AF-A0A0F8UDU5-F1
#
_cell.length_a   1.000
_cell.length_b   1.000
_cell.length_c   1.000
_cell.angle_alpha   90.00
_cell.angle_beta   90.00
_cell.angle_gamma   90.00
#
_symmetry.space_group_name_H-M   'P 1'
#
loop_
_entity.id
_entity.type
_entity.pdbx_description
1 polymer ?
#
loop_
_entity_poly.entity_id
_entity_poly.type
_entity_poly.pdbx_seq_one_letter_code
_entity_poly.pdbx_strand_id
1 'polypeptide(L)'
;MAGPTPFGAPMKELFLIDEDFRNLNHGSFGTYPKAIQKVFRDYQHASEARPDVFRRYTQPKAIVAARTAIASLLHVPPEECVLVKNASTGINTVLRNLLPFTPRDVIIYFDTVYGAVERSLVALCESTALQHLRKVEYTFPLAHGEIVRRFRALVRQLRDEEHLNPKLAVFDTIVSMPGVRFPFEQLTRVAREEGVLSVIDAAHGVGQIPLDLSVLQPDFFTTNCHK
;
A
#
# COMPACT_ATOMS: atom_id res chain seq x y z
N MET A 1 21.62 14.22 28.73
CA MET A 1 21.17 13.22 27.74
C MET A 1 21.58 13.74 26.37
N ALA A 2 22.25 12.94 25.55
CA ALA A 2 22.56 13.35 24.17
C ALA A 2 21.24 13.55 23.41
N GLY A 3 21.14 14.60 22.59
CA GLY A 3 19.98 14.87 21.74
C GLY A 3 19.79 13.81 20.65
N PRO A 4 18.74 13.93 19.81
CA PRO A 4 18.54 13.02 18.69
C PRO A 4 19.73 13.02 17.74
N THR A 5 20.08 11.86 17.19
CA THR A 5 21.14 11.74 16.17
C THR A 5 20.76 12.59 14.95
N PRO A 6 21.64 13.48 14.46
CA PRO A 6 21.35 14.30 13.28
C PRO A 6 21.30 13.44 12.01
N PHE A 7 20.53 13.90 11.01
CA PHE A 7 20.52 13.28 9.68
C PHE A 7 21.88 13.37 8.97
N GLY A 8 22.05 12.55 7.92
CA GLY A 8 23.28 12.49 7.12
C GLY A 8 24.25 11.40 7.60
N ALA A 9 25.55 11.65 7.49
CA ALA A 9 26.58 10.68 7.80
C ALA A 9 26.49 10.08 9.22
N PRO A 10 26.21 10.85 10.29
CA PRO A 10 26.07 10.28 11.64
C PRO A 10 24.93 9.28 11.76
N MET A 11 23.82 9.47 11.01
CA MET A 11 22.71 8.52 11.01
C MET A 11 23.06 7.23 10.26
N LYS A 12 23.93 7.28 9.24
CA LYS A 12 24.37 6.09 8.50
C LYS A 12 25.03 5.07 9.43
N GLU A 13 25.75 5.53 10.46
CA GLU A 13 26.44 4.66 11.44
C GLU A 13 25.46 3.76 12.23
N LEU A 14 24.19 4.15 12.30
CA LEU A 14 23.14 3.36 12.95
C LEU A 14 22.65 2.20 12.08
N PHE A 15 23.02 2.14 10.79
CA PHE A 15 22.63 1.10 9.85
C PHE A 15 23.75 0.11 9.58
N LEU A 16 23.42 -0.99 8.92
CA LEU A 16 24.34 -2.04 8.48
C LEU A 16 24.67 -1.94 6.98
N ILE A 17 24.59 -0.74 6.42
CA ILE A 17 24.93 -0.50 5.02
C ILE A 17 26.44 -0.60 4.88
N ASP A 18 26.90 -1.43 3.95
CA ASP A 18 28.31 -1.55 3.57
C ASP A 18 28.92 -0.16 3.31
N GLU A 19 30.12 0.07 3.85
CA GLU A 19 30.80 1.36 3.76
C GLU A 19 31.13 1.74 2.31
N ASP A 20 31.43 0.75 1.48
CA ASP A 20 31.76 0.87 0.06
C ASP A 20 30.52 0.92 -0.84
N PHE A 21 29.32 0.65 -0.29
CA PHE A 21 28.07 0.74 -1.02
C PHE A 21 27.37 2.09 -0.81
N ARG A 22 26.83 2.63 -1.90
CA ARG A 22 25.99 3.84 -1.90
C ARG A 22 24.57 3.45 -2.27
N ASN A 23 23.72 3.24 -1.26
CA ASN A 23 22.34 2.86 -1.49
C ASN A 23 21.50 4.06 -1.96
N LEU A 24 21.33 4.20 -3.27
CA LEU A 24 20.47 5.21 -3.89
C LEU A 24 19.06 4.67 -4.22
N ASN A 25 18.75 3.43 -3.83
CA ASN A 25 17.48 2.75 -4.12
C ASN A 25 16.84 2.17 -2.84
N HIS A 26 16.86 2.94 -1.75
CA HIS A 26 16.21 2.53 -0.50
C HIS A 26 14.74 2.20 -0.71
N GLY A 27 14.06 2.92 -1.61
CA GLY A 27 12.66 2.73 -1.92
C GLY A 27 12.30 1.37 -2.52
N SER A 28 13.23 0.51 -2.97
CA SER A 28 12.84 -0.83 -3.45
C SER A 28 12.60 -1.83 -2.32
N PHE A 29 13.59 -2.01 -1.43
CA PHE A 29 13.59 -3.05 -0.40
C PHE A 29 13.84 -2.55 1.02
N GLY A 30 14.14 -1.26 1.17
CA GLY A 30 14.50 -0.65 2.44
C GLY A 30 15.75 -1.24 3.08
N THR A 31 16.01 -0.81 4.31
CA THR A 31 16.86 -1.48 5.29
C THR A 31 16.47 -0.98 6.69
N TYR A 32 16.94 -1.65 7.74
CA TYR A 32 16.62 -1.29 9.12
C TYR A 32 17.89 -0.96 9.93
N PRO A 33 17.80 -0.12 10.97
CA PRO A 33 18.95 0.21 11.81
C PRO A 33 19.35 -0.97 12.71
N LYS A 34 20.59 -0.96 13.21
CA LYS A 34 21.20 -1.96 14.11
C LYS A 34 20.31 -2.29 15.33
N ALA A 35 19.64 -1.28 15.88
CA ALA A 35 18.69 -1.46 16.97
C ALA A 35 17.53 -2.40 16.61
N ILE A 36 16.99 -2.29 15.40
CA ILE A 36 15.92 -3.16 14.90
C ILE A 36 16.46 -4.55 14.56
N GLN A 37 17.70 -4.67 14.06
CA GLN A 37 18.34 -5.98 13.87
C GLN A 37 18.38 -6.76 15.20
N LYS A 38 18.74 -6.10 16.29
CA LYS A 38 18.78 -6.73 17.61
C LYS A 38 17.40 -7.28 18.00
N VAL A 39 16.36 -6.45 17.90
CA VAL A 39 14.98 -6.87 18.21
C VAL A 39 14.54 -8.05 17.33
N PHE A 40 14.87 -8.02 16.04
CA PHE A 40 14.57 -9.12 15.12
C PHE A 40 15.24 -10.43 15.57
N ARG A 41 16.55 -10.39 15.89
CA ARG A 41 17.29 -11.57 16.38
C ARG A 41 16.82 -12.05 17.75
N ASP A 42 16.42 -11.15 18.64
CA ASP A 42 15.86 -11.49 19.94
C ASP A 42 14.55 -12.28 19.77
N TYR A 43 13.68 -11.89 18.83
CA TYR A 43 12.47 -12.64 18.51
C TYR A 43 12.76 -14.02 17.90
N GLN A 44 13.78 -14.15 17.04
CA GLN A 44 14.22 -15.44 16.52
C GLN A 44 14.73 -16.35 17.65
N HIS A 45 15.56 -15.84 18.54
CA HIS A 45 16.04 -16.62 19.69
C HIS A 45 14.88 -17.05 20.60
N ALA A 46 13.93 -16.15 20.88
CA ALA A 46 12.77 -16.46 21.70
C ALA A 46 11.84 -17.51 21.07
N SER A 47 11.72 -17.54 19.74
CA SER A 47 10.93 -18.56 19.04
C SER A 47 11.52 -19.96 19.19
N GLU A 48 12.85 -20.09 19.14
CA GLU A 48 13.52 -21.39 19.28
C GLU A 48 13.66 -21.83 20.73
N ALA A 49 13.89 -20.89 21.66
CA ALA A 49 14.09 -21.22 23.06
C ALA A 49 12.84 -21.87 23.70
N ARG A 50 11.63 -21.41 23.32
CA ARG A 50 10.35 -21.91 23.86
C ARG A 50 9.22 -21.85 22.82
N PRO A 51 9.19 -22.75 21.81
CA PRO A 51 8.33 -22.62 20.64
C PRO A 51 6.84 -22.48 20.93
N ASP A 52 6.26 -23.35 21.76
CA ASP A 52 4.83 -23.29 22.10
C ASP A 52 4.46 -22.00 22.84
N VAL A 53 5.30 -21.57 23.78
CA VAL A 53 5.08 -20.34 24.56
C VAL A 53 5.19 -19.11 23.67
N PHE A 54 6.18 -19.12 22.77
CA PHE A 54 6.36 -18.06 21.81
C PHE A 54 5.15 -17.94 20.90
N ARG A 55 4.79 -19.03 20.22
CA ARG A 55 3.74 -19.05 19.20
C ARG A 55 2.36 -18.73 19.78
N ARG A 56 2.03 -19.28 20.95
CA ARG A 56 0.68 -19.16 21.52
C ARG A 56 0.47 -17.89 22.35
N TYR A 57 1.52 -17.34 22.97
CA TYR A 57 1.36 -16.23 23.92
C TYR A 57 2.24 -15.01 23.63
N THR A 58 3.48 -15.21 23.19
CA THR A 58 4.43 -14.10 22.98
C THR A 58 4.16 -13.39 21.66
N GLN A 59 4.04 -14.14 20.56
CA GLN A 59 3.80 -13.60 19.22
C GLN A 59 2.45 -12.87 19.12
N PRO A 60 1.31 -13.38 19.62
CA PRO A 60 0.05 -12.65 19.56
C PRO A 60 0.09 -11.30 20.28
N LYS A 61 0.74 -11.23 21.46
CA LYS A 61 0.94 -9.97 22.18
C LYS A 61 1.80 -8.98 21.39
N ALA A 62 2.88 -9.46 20.78
CA ALA A 62 3.74 -8.63 19.93
C ALA A 62 3.00 -8.11 18.69
N ILE A 63 2.14 -8.92 18.07
CA ILE A 63 1.29 -8.51 16.94
C ILE A 63 0.31 -7.43 17.37
N VAL A 64 -0.36 -7.57 18.52
CA VAL A 64 -1.24 -6.53 19.05
C VAL A 64 -0.49 -5.23 19.26
N ALA A 65 0.69 -5.28 19.90
CA ALA A 65 1.52 -4.09 20.10
C ALA A 65 1.93 -3.42 18.78
N ALA A 66 2.34 -4.20 17.78
CA ALA A 66 2.68 -3.68 16.45
C ALA A 66 1.47 -3.06 15.73
N ARG A 67 0.30 -3.70 15.80
CA ARG A 67 -0.96 -3.17 15.25
C ARG A 67 -1.35 -1.85 15.91
N THR A 68 -1.26 -1.75 17.22
CA THR A 68 -1.56 -0.51 17.95
C THR A 68 -0.58 0.61 17.58
N ALA A 69 0.72 0.30 17.45
CA ALA A 69 1.72 1.29 17.08
C ALA A 69 1.49 1.85 15.66
N ILE A 70 1.25 0.98 14.67
CA ILE A 70 1.01 1.43 13.29
C ILE A 70 -0.32 2.15 13.15
N ALA A 71 -1.37 1.71 13.85
CA ALA A 71 -2.68 2.34 13.84
C ALA A 71 -2.64 3.76 14.41
N SER A 72 -1.88 3.96 15.49
CA SER A 72 -1.62 5.29 16.05
C SER A 72 -0.91 6.21 15.05
N LEU A 73 0.13 5.71 14.37
CA LEU A 73 0.85 6.47 13.33
C LEU A 73 -0.05 6.87 12.15
N LEU A 74 -1.03 6.04 11.81
CA LEU A 74 -1.96 6.25 10.70
C LEU A 74 -3.28 6.89 11.11
N HIS A 75 -3.44 7.22 12.40
CA HIS A 75 -4.64 7.83 12.99
C HIS A 75 -5.91 6.98 12.80
N VAL A 76 -5.84 5.67 13.01
CA VAL A 76 -7.00 4.75 12.90
C VAL A 76 -7.14 3.85 14.11
N PRO A 77 -8.33 3.26 14.33
CA PRO A 77 -8.51 2.22 15.33
C PRO A 77 -7.57 1.03 15.07
N PRO A 78 -6.93 0.44 16.10
CA PRO A 78 -6.12 -0.76 15.96
C PRO A 78 -6.86 -1.92 15.27
N GLU A 79 -8.18 -2.00 15.45
CA GLU A 79 -9.08 -3.01 14.87
C GLU A 79 -9.07 -3.00 13.34
N GLU A 80 -8.84 -1.83 12.72
CA GLU A 80 -8.80 -1.64 11.27
C GLU A 80 -7.42 -1.95 10.66
N CYS A 81 -6.40 -2.14 11.51
CA CYS A 81 -5.04 -2.47 11.06
C CYS A 81 -4.75 -3.95 11.24
N VAL A 82 -4.22 -4.61 10.20
CA VAL A 82 -3.70 -5.98 10.29
C VAL A 82 -2.34 -6.08 9.59
N LEU A 83 -1.57 -7.11 9.92
CA LEU A 83 -0.23 -7.31 9.37
C LEU A 83 -0.25 -8.44 8.34
N VAL A 84 0.17 -8.12 7.11
CA VAL A 84 0.34 -9.08 6.00
C VAL A 84 1.80 -9.06 5.52
N LYS A 85 2.16 -10.00 4.65
CA LYS A 85 3.57 -10.21 4.25
C LYS A 85 4.17 -9.02 3.50
N ASN A 86 3.42 -8.42 2.59
CA ASN A 86 3.85 -7.31 1.73
C ASN A 86 2.65 -6.69 1.01
N ALA A 87 2.87 -5.57 0.32
CA ALA A 87 1.84 -4.85 -0.42
C ALA A 87 1.11 -5.72 -1.45
N SER A 88 1.85 -6.50 -2.24
CA SER A 88 1.23 -7.40 -3.23
C SER A 88 0.28 -8.41 -2.60
N THR A 89 0.60 -8.89 -1.39
CA THR A 89 -0.29 -9.78 -0.61
C THR A 89 -1.56 -9.04 -0.18
N GLY A 90 -1.45 -7.84 0.39
CA GLY A 90 -2.60 -7.06 0.85
C GLY A 90 -3.56 -6.71 -0.29
N ILE A 91 -3.03 -6.24 -1.42
CA ILE A 91 -3.83 -5.95 -2.62
C ILE A 91 -4.51 -7.22 -3.14
N ASN A 92 -3.80 -8.34 -3.24
CA ASN A 92 -4.41 -9.60 -3.68
C ASN A 92 -5.49 -10.11 -2.71
N THR A 93 -5.30 -9.91 -1.40
CA THR A 93 -6.31 -10.28 -0.40
C THR A 93 -7.62 -9.53 -0.65
N VAL A 94 -7.55 -8.22 -0.90
CA VAL A 94 -8.74 -7.41 -1.22
C VAL A 94 -9.40 -7.89 -2.52
N LEU A 95 -8.62 -7.92 -3.61
CA LEU A 95 -9.14 -8.24 -4.95
C LEU A 95 -9.80 -9.62 -5.02
N ARG A 96 -9.25 -10.62 -4.33
CA ARG A 96 -9.77 -11.99 -4.36
C ARG A 96 -10.97 -12.21 -3.42
N ASN A 97 -11.24 -11.29 -2.49
CA ASN A 97 -12.36 -11.42 -1.53
C ASN A 97 -13.54 -10.48 -1.82
N LEU A 98 -13.42 -9.54 -2.76
CA LEU A 98 -14.53 -8.68 -3.23
C LEU A 98 -15.56 -9.42 -4.13
N LEU A 99 -15.59 -10.75 -4.03
CA LEU A 99 -16.46 -11.63 -4.80
C LEU A 99 -17.91 -11.64 -4.24
N PRO A 100 -18.91 -11.94 -5.09
CA PRO A 100 -18.78 -12.25 -6.52
C PRO A 100 -18.59 -11.00 -7.40
N PHE A 101 -17.78 -11.13 -8.44
CA PHE A 101 -17.80 -10.20 -9.57
C PHE A 101 -18.92 -10.58 -10.53
N THR A 102 -19.53 -9.58 -11.17
CA THR A 102 -20.46 -9.79 -12.28
C THR A 102 -19.80 -9.40 -13.61
N PRO A 103 -20.30 -9.90 -14.76
CA PRO A 103 -19.80 -9.47 -16.07
C PRO A 103 -19.88 -7.97 -16.32
N ARG A 104 -20.75 -7.23 -15.60
CA ARG A 104 -20.88 -5.77 -15.72
C ARG A 104 -19.88 -5.01 -14.86
N ASP A 105 -19.23 -5.66 -13.90
CA ASP A 105 -18.28 -5.00 -13.01
C ASP A 105 -17.01 -4.63 -13.78
N VAL A 106 -16.49 -3.44 -13.47
CA VAL A 106 -15.25 -2.90 -14.02
C VAL A 106 -14.28 -2.57 -12.90
N ILE A 107 -13.03 -3.00 -13.07
CA ILE A 107 -11.92 -2.50 -12.26
C ILE A 107 -11.17 -1.42 -13.04
N ILE A 108 -11.06 -0.24 -12.45
CA ILE A 108 -10.29 0.87 -13.00
C ILE A 108 -8.89 0.87 -12.38
N TYR A 109 -7.86 1.12 -13.17
CA TYR A 109 -6.49 1.27 -12.71
C TYR A 109 -5.75 2.28 -13.58
N PHE A 110 -4.54 2.65 -13.22
CA PHE A 110 -3.80 3.74 -13.85
C PHE A 110 -2.57 3.19 -14.59
N ASP A 111 -2.11 3.92 -15.61
CA ASP A 111 -1.01 3.47 -16.47
C ASP A 111 0.27 3.07 -15.72
N THR A 112 0.55 3.74 -14.60
CA THR A 112 1.74 3.49 -13.79
C THR A 112 1.54 2.55 -12.60
N VAL A 113 0.42 1.82 -12.55
CA VAL A 113 0.18 0.84 -11.50
C VAL A 113 1.37 -0.14 -11.40
N TYR A 114 1.69 -0.61 -10.21
CA TYR A 114 2.78 -1.57 -10.06
C TYR A 114 2.55 -2.84 -10.88
N GLY A 115 3.56 -3.29 -11.63
CA GLY A 115 3.38 -4.40 -12.60
C GLY A 115 2.89 -5.71 -12.00
N ALA A 116 3.20 -6.02 -10.74
CA ALA A 116 2.62 -7.20 -10.08
C ALA A 116 1.12 -7.04 -9.76
N VAL A 117 0.68 -5.82 -9.49
CA VAL A 117 -0.74 -5.49 -9.29
C VAL A 117 -1.47 -5.58 -10.62
N GLU A 118 -0.94 -5.02 -11.71
CA GLU A 118 -1.55 -5.16 -13.06
C GLU A 118 -1.73 -6.63 -13.45
N ARG A 119 -0.70 -7.46 -13.28
CA ARG A 119 -0.79 -8.91 -13.54
C ARG A 119 -1.82 -9.60 -12.64
N SER A 120 -1.99 -9.14 -11.41
CA SER A 120 -3.02 -9.68 -10.50
C SER A 120 -4.42 -9.35 -10.99
N LEU A 121 -4.63 -8.17 -11.58
CA LEU A 121 -5.90 -7.78 -12.21
C LEU A 121 -6.20 -8.66 -13.43
N VAL A 122 -5.21 -8.91 -14.28
CA VAL A 122 -5.35 -9.82 -15.44
C VAL A 122 -5.71 -11.23 -14.98
N ALA A 123 -4.98 -11.76 -13.99
CA ALA A 123 -5.26 -13.08 -13.43
C ALA A 123 -6.66 -13.17 -12.80
N LEU A 124 -7.20 -12.07 -12.28
CA LEU A 124 -8.56 -12.02 -11.75
C LEU A 124 -9.61 -12.18 -12.84
N CYS A 125 -9.41 -11.58 -14.02
CA CYS A 125 -10.27 -11.80 -15.19
C CYS A 125 -10.23 -13.24 -15.68
N GLU A 126 -9.07 -13.90 -15.63
CA GLU A 126 -8.93 -15.30 -16.04
C GLU A 126 -9.57 -16.29 -15.05
N SER A 127 -9.70 -15.91 -13.78
CA SER A 127 -10.12 -16.81 -12.69
C SER A 127 -11.50 -16.50 -12.11
N THR A 128 -12.20 -15.48 -12.62
CA THR A 128 -13.51 -15.04 -12.10
C THR A 128 -14.45 -14.61 -13.24
N ALA A 129 -15.67 -14.19 -12.90
CA ALA A 129 -16.62 -13.65 -13.87
C ALA A 129 -16.34 -12.19 -14.28
N LEU A 130 -15.26 -11.57 -13.79
CA LEU A 130 -14.86 -10.21 -14.15
C LEU A 130 -14.39 -10.15 -15.61
N GLN A 131 -15.05 -9.34 -16.44
CA GLN A 131 -14.74 -9.24 -17.88
C GLN A 131 -14.07 -7.91 -18.28
N HIS A 132 -14.04 -6.93 -17.37
CA HIS A 132 -13.66 -5.57 -17.72
C HIS A 132 -12.60 -5.00 -16.78
N LEU A 133 -11.44 -4.73 -17.36
CA LEU A 133 -10.43 -3.83 -16.79
C LEU A 133 -10.40 -2.57 -17.64
N ARG A 134 -10.27 -1.40 -17.01
CA ARG A 134 -10.14 -0.12 -17.72
C ARG A 134 -8.95 0.66 -17.16
N LYS A 135 -8.03 1.01 -18.04
CA LYS A 135 -6.83 1.76 -17.71
C LYS A 135 -7.08 3.25 -17.95
N VAL A 136 -6.76 4.08 -16.95
CA VAL A 136 -6.64 5.53 -17.12
C VAL A 136 -5.26 5.79 -17.71
N GLU A 137 -5.21 6.06 -19.01
CA GLU A 137 -3.96 6.28 -19.76
C GLU A 137 -3.47 7.72 -19.64
N TYR A 138 -2.16 7.90 -19.50
CA TYR A 138 -1.48 9.19 -19.47
C TYR A 138 0.03 9.01 -19.63
N THR A 139 0.76 10.12 -19.75
CA THR A 139 2.23 10.12 -19.79
C THR A 139 2.72 11.23 -18.87
N PHE A 140 3.77 10.96 -18.09
CA PHE A 140 4.39 11.96 -17.23
C PHE A 140 5.37 12.86 -18.00
N PRO A 141 5.57 14.12 -17.57
CA PRO A 141 4.91 14.79 -16.45
C PRO A 141 3.47 15.22 -16.77
N LEU A 142 2.55 15.09 -15.80
CA LEU A 142 1.15 15.45 -15.95
C LEU A 142 0.62 16.11 -14.67
N ALA A 143 -0.22 17.13 -14.81
CA ALA A 143 -0.85 17.77 -13.66
C ALA A 143 -1.80 16.82 -12.93
N HIS A 144 -1.77 16.84 -11.60
CA HIS A 144 -2.66 16.02 -10.75
C HIS A 144 -4.15 16.17 -11.10
N GLY A 145 -4.61 17.40 -11.34
CA GLY A 145 -6.00 17.66 -11.69
C GLY A 145 -6.42 16.98 -13.01
N GLU A 146 -5.50 16.79 -13.95
CA GLU A 146 -5.77 16.11 -15.21
C GLU A 146 -5.92 14.59 -15.02
N ILE A 147 -5.12 13.98 -14.15
CA ILE A 147 -5.27 12.56 -13.75
C ILE A 147 -6.65 12.33 -13.13
N VAL A 148 -7.05 13.20 -12.18
CA VAL A 148 -8.35 13.12 -11.51
C VAL A 148 -9.50 13.35 -12.48
N ARG A 149 -9.36 14.31 -13.41
CA ARG A 149 -10.36 14.58 -14.46
C ARG A 149 -10.57 13.36 -15.36
N ARG A 150 -9.48 12.73 -15.81
CA ARG A 150 -9.54 11.51 -16.65
C ARG A 150 -10.19 10.35 -15.92
N PHE A 151 -9.85 10.14 -14.65
CA PHE A 151 -10.50 9.12 -13.82
C PHE A 151 -12.02 9.32 -13.75
N ARG A 152 -12.47 10.53 -13.37
CA ARG A 152 -13.91 10.85 -13.29
C ARG A 152 -14.62 10.70 -14.64
N ALA A 153 -14.00 11.17 -15.72
CA ALA A 153 -14.57 11.04 -17.06
C ALA A 153 -14.76 9.57 -17.45
N LEU A 154 -13.76 8.73 -17.20
CA LEU A 154 -13.84 7.29 -17.46
C LEU A 154 -14.96 6.63 -16.63
N VAL A 155 -15.07 6.95 -15.34
CA VAL A 155 -16.14 6.40 -14.48
C VAL A 155 -17.53 6.72 -15.05
N ARG A 156 -17.75 7.96 -15.50
CA ARG A 156 -19.04 8.39 -16.07
C ARG A 156 -19.32 7.77 -17.42
N GLN A 157 -18.33 7.74 -18.31
CA GLN A 157 -18.44 7.06 -19.60
C GLN A 157 -18.86 5.60 -19.44
N LEU A 158 -18.18 4.86 -18.53
CA LEU A 158 -18.49 3.46 -18.27
C LEU A 158 -19.93 3.25 -17.80
N ARG A 159 -20.44 4.15 -16.96
CA ARG A 159 -21.79 4.06 -16.39
C ARG A 159 -22.87 4.49 -17.38
N ASP A 160 -22.68 5.67 -17.97
CA ASP A 160 -23.73 6.39 -18.69
C ASP A 160 -23.81 5.92 -20.16
N GLU A 161 -22.67 5.57 -20.76
CA GLU A 161 -22.58 5.18 -22.18
C GLU A 161 -22.43 3.66 -22.36
N GLU A 162 -21.56 3.02 -21.56
CA GLU A 162 -21.31 1.56 -21.69
C GLU A 162 -22.25 0.72 -20.81
N HIS A 163 -23.03 1.35 -19.92
CA HIS A 163 -23.92 0.68 -18.96
C HIS A 163 -23.20 -0.38 -18.10
N LEU A 164 -21.93 -0.16 -17.80
CA LEU A 164 -21.11 -0.97 -16.91
C LEU A 164 -21.12 -0.40 -15.48
N ASN A 165 -20.63 -1.20 -14.53
CA ASN A 165 -20.54 -0.85 -13.12
C ASN A 165 -19.07 -0.62 -12.72
N PRO A 166 -18.58 0.63 -12.66
CA PRO A 166 -17.28 0.96 -12.06
C PRO A 166 -17.25 0.55 -10.58
N LYS A 167 -16.77 -0.66 -10.29
CA LYS A 167 -16.91 -1.24 -8.95
C LYS A 167 -15.80 -0.80 -8.01
N LEU A 168 -14.57 -0.75 -8.51
CA LEU A 168 -13.42 -0.31 -7.73
C LEU A 168 -12.33 0.32 -8.61
N ALA A 169 -11.48 1.13 -7.98
CA ALA A 169 -10.30 1.74 -8.58
C ALA A 169 -9.05 1.40 -7.77
N VAL A 170 -7.99 0.93 -8.45
CA VAL A 170 -6.67 0.66 -7.87
C VAL A 170 -5.71 1.79 -8.22
N PHE A 171 -5.15 2.46 -7.23
CA PHE A 171 -4.21 3.57 -7.45
C PHE A 171 -3.19 3.71 -6.34
N ASP A 172 -2.06 4.35 -6.67
CA ASP A 172 -0.91 4.44 -5.79
C ASP A 172 -1.00 5.66 -4.86
N THR A 173 -0.27 5.64 -3.74
CA THR A 173 0.09 6.90 -3.04
C THR A 173 1.31 7.56 -3.69
N ILE A 174 2.34 6.77 -3.95
CA ILE A 174 3.55 7.15 -4.68
C ILE A 174 3.80 6.04 -5.72
N VAL A 175 3.85 6.42 -6.97
CA VAL A 175 4.11 5.54 -8.10
C VAL A 175 5.51 4.95 -7.97
N SER A 176 5.67 3.66 -8.29
CA SER A 176 6.97 3.00 -8.26
C SER A 176 7.90 3.50 -9.38
N MET A 177 7.41 3.52 -10.62
CA MET A 177 8.17 3.93 -11.80
C MET A 177 7.29 4.79 -12.73
N PRO A 178 7.55 6.11 -12.89
CA PRO A 178 8.57 6.88 -12.17
C PRO A 178 8.19 7.10 -10.70
N GLY A 179 9.20 7.30 -9.84
CA GLY A 179 9.01 7.60 -8.41
C GLY A 179 8.36 8.96 -8.16
N VAL A 180 7.03 9.06 -8.27
CA VAL A 180 6.29 10.33 -8.18
C VAL A 180 5.09 10.22 -7.24
N ARG A 181 4.82 11.31 -6.51
CA ARG A 181 3.64 11.42 -5.65
C ARG A 181 2.39 11.45 -6.52
N PHE A 182 1.42 10.57 -6.24
CA PHE A 182 0.17 10.49 -6.98
C PHE A 182 -0.95 11.28 -6.27
N PRO A 183 -1.98 11.82 -6.95
CA PRO A 183 -3.03 12.61 -6.30
C PRO A 183 -4.09 11.76 -5.58
N PHE A 184 -3.64 10.83 -4.72
CA PHE A 184 -4.50 9.82 -4.12
C PHE A 184 -5.62 10.41 -3.26
N GLU A 185 -5.41 11.52 -2.55
CA GLU A 185 -6.48 12.13 -1.73
C GLU A 185 -7.65 12.61 -2.58
N GLN A 186 -7.34 13.21 -3.73
CA GLN A 186 -8.34 13.68 -4.68
C GLN A 186 -9.04 12.49 -5.35
N LEU A 187 -8.28 11.45 -5.70
CA LEU A 187 -8.84 10.22 -6.28
C LEU A 187 -9.76 9.48 -5.31
N THR A 188 -9.38 9.33 -4.04
CA THR A 188 -10.22 8.71 -3.00
C THR A 188 -11.52 9.48 -2.83
N ARG A 189 -11.46 10.81 -2.78
CA ARG A 189 -12.67 11.64 -2.71
C ARG A 189 -13.57 11.44 -3.94
N VAL A 190 -13.01 11.48 -5.14
CA VAL A 190 -13.78 11.29 -6.39
C VAL A 190 -14.34 9.88 -6.47
N ALA A 191 -13.60 8.86 -6.07
CA ALA A 191 -14.06 7.48 -6.03
C ALA A 191 -15.30 7.36 -5.13
N ARG A 192 -15.24 7.94 -3.92
CA ARG A 192 -16.38 7.98 -2.99
C ARG A 192 -17.59 8.72 -3.57
N GLU A 193 -17.39 9.92 -4.13
CA GLU A 193 -18.45 10.72 -4.77
C GLU A 193 -19.15 9.94 -5.90
N GLU A 194 -18.38 9.14 -6.64
CA GLU A 194 -18.88 8.34 -7.76
C GLU A 194 -19.28 6.91 -7.34
N GLY A 195 -19.28 6.57 -6.04
CA GLY A 195 -19.66 5.24 -5.55
C GLY A 195 -18.72 4.09 -5.97
N VAL A 196 -17.45 4.39 -6.23
CA VAL A 196 -16.40 3.45 -6.62
C VAL A 196 -15.53 3.13 -5.41
N LEU A 197 -15.29 1.85 -5.11
CA LEU A 197 -14.40 1.46 -4.01
C LEU A 197 -12.95 1.84 -4.31
N SER A 198 -12.27 2.43 -3.33
CA SER A 198 -10.87 2.81 -3.39
C SER A 198 -9.96 1.71 -2.83
N VAL A 199 -9.10 1.15 -3.69
CA VAL A 199 -8.07 0.18 -3.31
C VAL A 199 -6.71 0.83 -3.50
N ILE A 200 -6.14 1.34 -2.41
CA ILE A 200 -4.91 2.14 -2.47
C ILE A 200 -3.68 1.24 -2.27
N ASP A 201 -2.84 1.16 -3.31
CA ASP A 201 -1.49 0.62 -3.20
C ASP A 201 -0.55 1.71 -2.65
N ALA A 202 -0.40 1.69 -1.33
CA ALA A 202 0.48 2.58 -0.61
C ALA A 202 1.81 1.90 -0.26
N ALA A 203 2.30 0.95 -1.08
CA ALA A 203 3.59 0.30 -0.87
C ALA A 203 4.71 1.31 -0.57
N HIS A 204 4.65 2.48 -1.18
CA HIS A 204 5.43 3.66 -0.83
C HIS A 204 4.55 4.70 -0.12
N GLY A 205 4.54 4.68 1.21
CA GLY A 205 3.61 5.50 1.99
C GLY A 205 4.08 5.74 3.41
N VAL A 206 3.78 4.78 4.30
CA VAL A 206 4.05 4.93 5.73
C VAL A 206 5.53 5.18 6.00
N GLY A 207 5.84 6.17 6.84
CA GLY A 207 7.22 6.59 7.13
C GLY A 207 7.86 7.49 6.07
N GLN A 208 7.30 7.59 4.85
CA GLN A 208 7.83 8.44 3.76
C GLN A 208 7.05 9.74 3.58
N ILE A 209 5.71 9.70 3.71
CA ILE A 209 4.82 10.86 3.59
C ILE A 209 3.86 10.93 4.77
N PRO A 210 3.34 12.13 5.12
CA PRO A 210 2.29 12.22 6.12
C PRO A 210 1.04 11.48 5.64
N LEU A 211 0.47 10.67 6.52
CA LEU A 211 -0.74 9.89 6.28
C LEU A 211 -1.68 10.01 7.48
N ASP A 212 -2.92 10.34 7.19
CA ASP A 212 -4.01 10.34 8.16
C ASP A 212 -5.19 9.63 7.50
N LEU A 213 -5.40 8.37 7.90
CA LEU A 213 -6.45 7.54 7.32
C LEU A 213 -7.83 7.89 7.88
N SER A 214 -7.92 8.57 9.04
CA SER A 214 -9.19 9.11 9.54
C SER A 214 -9.74 10.22 8.65
N VAL A 215 -8.84 10.97 7.98
CA VAL A 215 -9.19 12.02 7.02
C VAL A 215 -9.33 11.45 5.60
N LEU A 216 -8.39 10.61 5.17
CA LEU A 216 -8.41 10.04 3.81
C LEU A 216 -9.62 9.11 3.59
N GLN A 217 -9.95 8.30 4.60
CA GLN A 217 -11.05 7.32 4.62
C GLN A 217 -11.12 6.43 3.36
N PRO A 218 -10.04 5.74 2.96
CA PRO A 218 -10.10 4.80 1.85
C PRO A 218 -10.89 3.55 2.24
N ASP A 219 -11.43 2.83 1.25
CA ASP A 219 -12.11 1.55 1.49
C ASP A 219 -11.08 0.45 1.84
N PHE A 220 -9.95 0.44 1.12
CA PHE A 220 -8.83 -0.45 1.39
C PHE A 220 -7.50 0.27 1.20
N PHE A 221 -6.57 0.07 2.12
CA PHE A 221 -5.24 0.69 2.11
C PHE A 221 -4.18 -0.34 2.48
N THR A 222 -3.16 -0.49 1.64
CA THR A 222 -2.05 -1.42 1.90
C THR A 222 -0.71 -0.69 1.79
N THR A 223 0.14 -0.77 2.81
CA THR A 223 1.47 -0.15 2.83
C THR A 223 2.56 -1.12 3.26
N ASN A 224 3.80 -0.92 2.81
CA ASN A 224 4.95 -1.68 3.30
C ASN A 224 5.64 -0.90 4.42
N CYS A 225 5.75 -1.49 5.62
CA CYS A 225 6.58 -0.93 6.70
C CYS A 225 8.07 -1.21 6.54
N HIS A 226 8.46 -2.03 5.55
CA HIS A 226 9.84 -2.45 5.30
C HIS A 226 10.51 -1.67 4.16
N LYS A 227 9.83 -0.64 3.63
CA LYS A 227 10.33 0.24 2.57
C LYS A 227 10.47 1.65 3.13
#